data_AF-A0A832DFM1-F1
#
_entry.id   AF-A0A832DFM1-F1
#
_cell.length_a   1.000
_cell.length_b   1.000
_cell.length_c   1.000
_cell.angle_alpha   90.00
_cell.angle_beta   90.00
_cell.angle_gamma   90.00
#
_symmetry.space_group_name_H-M   'P 1'
#
loop_
_entity.id
_entity.type
_entity.pdbx_description
1 polymer ?
#
loop_
_entity_poly.entity_id
_entity_poly.type
_entity_poly.pdbx_seq_one_letter_code
_entity_poly.pdbx_strand_id
1 'polypeptide(L)'
;MKNTILFFAVLVSISFFACSDYNSESSLITEPALERPIVGTPSNNFPYPFLFTFEKIKDVTFSRVEVKGAVEVYLKDDPSKYSDFYVTIDYIIDIPQSLIYIANNGEGTFLLENVHSEYIQNINVYGAKVVDIAREQVLPYGNGYALSSIPVLGWKTEKEDIHVYHNSLPYYVKFIFGELNTKLGDYLVFLAKPKSDEFVIPEFNKYGLIDLKLYGYVTPLEKNFASE
;
A
#
# COMPACT_ATOMS: atom_id res chain seq x y z
N MET A 1 2.54 34.15 50.02
CA MET A 1 3.08 32.99 50.74
C MET A 1 2.01 32.46 51.69
N LYS A 2 1.63 31.19 51.51
CA LYS A 2 1.18 30.19 52.51
C LYS A 2 -0.08 30.44 53.36
N ASN A 3 -1.13 29.63 53.13
CA ASN A 3 -1.73 28.64 54.06
C ASN A 3 -3.14 28.26 53.53
N THR A 4 -3.30 27.20 52.74
CA THR A 4 -3.55 25.80 53.15
C THR A 4 -4.77 25.64 54.07
N ILE A 5 -5.95 25.35 53.51
CA ILE A 5 -6.92 24.41 54.10
C ILE A 5 -7.50 23.60 52.94
N LEU A 6 -7.06 22.34 52.88
CA LEU A 6 -7.64 21.25 52.11
C LEU A 6 -8.25 20.30 53.16
N PHE A 7 -9.28 19.55 52.74
CA PHE A 7 -10.01 18.50 53.48
C PHE A 7 -11.19 18.97 54.36
N PHE A 8 -12.35 18.30 54.44
CA PHE A 8 -12.65 16.87 54.26
C PHE A 8 -14.15 16.68 53.93
N ALA A 9 -14.44 15.69 53.06
CA ALA A 9 -15.65 14.84 52.98
C ALA A 9 -17.07 15.46 52.96
N VAL A 10 -17.74 15.29 51.81
CA VAL A 10 -19.00 14.52 51.78
C VAL A 10 -18.87 13.46 50.69
N LEU A 11 -18.57 12.25 51.15
CA LEU A 11 -18.63 11.01 50.41
C LEU A 11 -19.88 10.31 50.95
N VAL A 12 -20.99 10.35 50.21
CA VAL A 12 -22.08 9.37 50.37
C VAL A 12 -22.54 8.96 48.98
N SER A 13 -21.96 7.84 48.58
CA SER A 13 -22.42 6.89 47.58
C SER A 13 -23.87 6.49 47.83
N ILE A 14 -24.73 6.52 46.81
CA ILE A 14 -25.67 5.42 46.54
C ILE A 14 -25.69 5.17 45.03
N SER A 15 -25.37 3.94 44.71
CA SER A 15 -25.27 3.32 43.41
C SER A 15 -26.60 2.65 43.01
N PHE A 16 -26.78 2.47 41.68
CA PHE A 16 -27.65 1.50 40.98
C PHE A 16 -29.18 1.79 40.94
N PHE A 17 -29.95 1.59 39.86
CA PHE A 17 -29.83 0.93 38.55
C PHE A 17 -30.75 1.65 37.53
N ALA A 18 -30.35 1.76 36.26
CA ALA A 18 -31.16 1.40 35.09
C ALA A 18 -30.42 1.76 33.80
N CYS A 19 -30.15 0.74 32.99
CA CYS A 19 -29.84 0.88 31.58
C CYS A 19 -30.92 1.75 30.92
N SER A 20 -30.53 2.85 30.27
CA SER A 20 -31.25 3.29 29.09
C SER A 20 -30.30 3.11 27.92
N ASP A 21 -30.64 2.14 27.07
CA ASP A 21 -30.05 1.90 25.78
C ASP A 21 -29.81 3.23 25.05
N TYR A 22 -28.56 3.67 25.05
CA TYR A 22 -28.11 4.63 24.06
C TYR A 22 -27.57 3.82 22.89
N ASN A 23 -28.51 3.39 22.05
CA ASN A 23 -28.26 3.02 20.66
C ASN A 23 -27.68 4.24 19.93
N SER A 24 -26.40 4.53 20.14
CA SER A 24 -25.61 5.10 19.05
C SER A 24 -25.16 3.91 18.23
N GLU A 25 -25.86 3.66 17.12
CA GLU A 25 -25.35 2.89 16.00
C GLU A 25 -24.00 3.50 15.60
N SER A 26 -22.94 3.03 16.25
CA SER A 26 -21.59 3.06 15.73
C SER A 26 -21.67 2.26 14.47
N SER A 27 -21.80 2.94 13.32
CA SER A 27 -21.54 2.36 12.02
C SER A 27 -20.21 1.63 12.15
N LEU A 28 -20.30 0.30 12.25
CA LEU A 28 -19.17 -0.59 12.36
C LEU A 28 -18.17 -0.15 11.30
N ILE A 29 -17.02 0.33 11.77
CA ILE A 29 -15.80 0.43 10.98
C ILE A 29 -15.70 -0.94 10.32
N THR A 30 -16.07 -0.99 9.05
CA THR A 30 -16.11 -2.24 8.32
C THR A 30 -14.65 -2.47 7.99
N GLU A 31 -13.98 -3.27 8.82
CA GLU A 31 -12.74 -3.93 8.40
C GLU A 31 -12.95 -4.37 6.94
N PRO A 32 -11.95 -4.24 6.04
CA PRO A 32 -12.04 -4.90 4.75
C PRO A 32 -12.29 -6.36 5.10
N ALA A 33 -13.52 -6.84 4.87
CA ALA A 33 -13.93 -8.13 5.38
C ALA A 33 -12.97 -9.13 4.74
N LEU A 34 -11.96 -9.62 5.45
CA LEU A 34 -11.10 -10.67 4.95
C LEU A 34 -12.04 -11.84 4.68
N GLU A 35 -11.86 -12.55 3.58
CA GLU A 35 -12.58 -13.81 3.39
C GLU A 35 -12.37 -14.66 4.63
N ARG A 36 -13.46 -14.94 5.36
CA ARG A 36 -13.51 -16.18 6.11
C ARG A 36 -13.20 -17.26 5.07
N PRO A 37 -12.20 -18.12 5.29
CA PRO A 37 -11.81 -19.11 4.31
C PRO A 37 -13.07 -19.87 3.88
N ILE A 38 -13.35 -19.89 2.58
CA ILE A 38 -14.37 -20.78 2.04
C ILE A 38 -13.89 -22.19 2.41
N VAL A 39 -14.73 -22.95 3.10
CA VAL A 39 -14.39 -24.31 3.54
C VAL A 39 -14.01 -25.12 2.30
N GLY A 40 -12.71 -25.41 2.13
CA GLY A 40 -12.16 -26.12 0.98
C GLY A 40 -11.21 -25.32 0.05
N THR A 41 -11.05 -24.01 0.24
CA THR A 41 -9.97 -23.22 -0.42
C THR A 41 -8.80 -23.01 0.55
N PRO A 42 -7.54 -23.06 0.08
CA PRO A 42 -6.40 -22.64 0.88
C PRO A 42 -6.65 -21.22 1.41
N SER A 43 -6.18 -20.90 2.62
CA SER A 43 -6.18 -19.52 3.13
C SER A 43 -5.63 -18.58 2.05
N ASN A 44 -6.26 -17.41 1.83
CA ASN A 44 -5.71 -16.38 0.95
C ASN A 44 -4.34 -15.95 1.49
N ASN A 45 -3.30 -16.65 1.06
CA ASN A 45 -1.92 -16.37 1.42
C ASN A 45 -1.47 -15.20 0.55
N PHE A 46 -1.86 -14.01 0.96
CA PHE A 46 -1.29 -12.79 0.41
C PHE A 46 0.22 -12.77 0.67
N PRO A 47 1.00 -12.18 -0.26
CA PRO A 47 2.43 -12.12 -0.07
C PRO A 47 2.81 -11.31 1.18
N TYR A 48 2.09 -10.22 1.48
CA TYR A 48 2.34 -9.37 2.65
C TYR A 48 1.08 -9.27 3.53
N PRO A 49 1.22 -8.94 4.83
CA PRO A 49 0.07 -8.59 5.65
C PRO A 49 -0.59 -7.28 5.18
N PHE A 50 -1.87 -7.11 5.47
CA PHE A 50 -2.59 -5.87 5.21
C PHE A 50 -1.89 -4.68 5.88
N LEU A 51 -1.75 -3.56 5.15
CA LEU A 51 -1.02 -2.35 5.54
C LEU A 51 0.49 -2.52 5.70
N PHE A 52 1.06 -3.62 5.21
CA PHE A 52 2.51 -3.72 5.08
C PHE A 52 3.02 -2.53 4.24
N THR A 53 3.93 -1.75 4.82
CA THR A 53 4.41 -0.51 4.23
C THR A 53 5.84 -0.70 3.76
N PHE A 54 6.10 -0.27 2.53
CA PHE A 54 7.42 -0.31 1.92
C PHE A 54 8.05 1.08 2.07
N GLU A 55 9.32 1.11 2.47
CA GLU A 55 10.04 2.38 2.64
C GLU A 55 10.47 2.91 1.27
N LYS A 56 10.12 4.17 0.98
CA LYS A 56 10.71 4.87 -0.17
C LYS A 56 12.20 5.08 0.08
N ILE A 57 13.02 4.47 -0.77
CA ILE A 57 14.48 4.57 -0.72
C ILE A 57 14.88 5.98 -1.20
N LYS A 58 15.73 6.64 -0.42
CA LYS A 58 16.29 7.95 -0.76
C LYS A 58 17.51 7.79 -1.64
N ASP A 59 17.90 8.88 -2.32
CA ASP A 59 19.10 8.94 -3.16
C ASP A 59 19.16 7.87 -4.26
N VAL A 60 18.03 7.62 -4.94
CA VAL A 60 17.97 6.80 -6.15
C VAL A 60 18.48 7.62 -7.33
N THR A 61 19.40 7.06 -8.10
CA THR A 61 19.87 7.66 -9.37
C THR A 61 19.72 6.65 -10.49
N PHE A 62 19.68 7.12 -11.73
CA PHE A 62 19.59 6.23 -12.87
C PHE A 62 20.43 6.75 -14.05
N SER A 63 20.89 5.84 -14.87
CA SER A 63 21.59 6.11 -16.12
C SER A 63 20.84 5.48 -17.29
N ARG A 64 20.87 6.16 -18.44
CA ARG A 64 20.27 5.64 -19.67
C ARG A 64 21.23 4.62 -20.28
N VAL A 65 20.69 3.47 -20.68
CA VAL A 65 21.47 2.42 -21.34
C VAL A 65 20.96 2.28 -22.77
N GLU A 66 21.87 2.25 -23.74
CA GLU A 66 21.52 2.19 -25.18
C GLU A 66 20.79 0.90 -25.58
N VAL A 67 20.78 -0.12 -24.72
CA VAL A 67 20.14 -1.40 -24.97
C VAL A 67 18.64 -1.32 -24.69
N LYS A 68 17.82 -1.52 -25.73
CA LYS A 68 16.38 -1.84 -25.65
C LYS A 68 15.50 -0.87 -24.83
N GLY A 69 15.82 0.44 -24.81
CA GLY A 69 15.04 1.39 -24.01
C GLY A 69 15.04 0.99 -22.54
N ALA A 70 16.25 0.81 -21.98
CA ALA A 70 16.44 0.42 -20.60
C ALA A 70 17.11 1.54 -19.81
N VAL A 71 16.89 1.53 -18.51
CA VAL A 71 17.63 2.35 -17.56
C VAL A 71 18.22 1.49 -16.46
N GLU A 72 19.46 1.78 -16.11
CA GLU A 72 20.12 1.18 -14.96
C GLU A 72 19.86 2.08 -13.75
N VAL A 73 19.31 1.50 -12.69
CA VAL A 73 18.95 2.19 -11.46
C VAL A 73 19.96 1.81 -10.38
N TYR A 74 20.48 2.81 -9.68
CA TYR A 74 21.44 2.64 -8.59
C TYR A 74 20.84 3.13 -7.29
N LEU A 75 20.89 2.25 -6.28
CA LEU A 75 20.53 2.54 -4.90
C LEU A 75 21.80 2.89 -4.13
N LYS A 76 21.80 4.04 -3.46
CA LYS A 76 22.93 4.44 -2.59
C LYS A 76 22.84 3.85 -1.19
N ASP A 77 21.64 3.49 -0.74
CA ASP A 77 21.44 2.79 0.53
C ASP A 77 21.91 1.33 0.42
N ASP A 78 22.17 0.70 1.57
CA ASP A 78 22.59 -0.69 1.68
C ASP A 78 21.46 -1.64 1.20
N PRO A 79 21.62 -2.32 0.06
CA PRO A 79 20.59 -3.17 -0.51
C PRO A 79 20.29 -4.38 0.37
N SER A 80 21.21 -4.82 1.24
CA SER A 80 21.01 -6.02 2.08
C SER A 80 19.92 -5.86 3.14
N LYS A 81 19.49 -4.62 3.42
CA LYS A 81 18.38 -4.31 4.33
C LYS A 81 17.02 -4.68 3.75
N TYR A 82 16.94 -4.82 2.43
CA TYR A 82 15.70 -5.04 1.71
C TYR A 82 15.67 -6.45 1.13
N SER A 83 14.50 -7.05 1.06
CA SER A 83 14.29 -8.35 0.41
C SER A 83 13.94 -8.19 -1.06
N ASP A 84 13.13 -7.17 -1.34
CA ASP A 84 12.48 -6.91 -2.61
C ASP A 84 12.36 -5.40 -2.81
N PHE A 85 12.29 -5.00 -4.08
CA PHE A 85 12.00 -3.63 -4.47
C PHE A 85 10.75 -3.55 -5.35
N TYR A 86 10.04 -2.44 -5.22
CA TYR A 86 8.93 -2.06 -6.07
C TYR A 86 9.22 -0.68 -6.66
N VAL A 87 9.04 -0.54 -7.97
CA VAL A 87 9.50 0.64 -8.70
C VAL A 87 8.35 1.28 -9.47
N THR A 88 8.20 2.60 -9.32
CA THR A 88 7.34 3.42 -10.18
C THR A 88 8.20 4.41 -10.96
N ILE A 89 7.77 4.75 -12.17
CA ILE A 89 8.47 5.66 -13.07
C ILE A 89 7.56 6.85 -13.38
N ASP A 90 8.01 8.04 -13.02
CA ASP A 90 7.34 9.29 -13.38
C ASP A 90 7.87 9.74 -14.75
N TYR A 91 6.96 9.91 -15.70
CA TYR A 91 7.28 10.40 -17.03
C TYR A 91 6.87 11.86 -17.19
N ILE A 92 7.62 12.63 -17.99
CA ILE A 92 7.27 14.02 -18.33
C ILE A 92 6.06 14.12 -19.27
N ILE A 93 5.66 13.00 -19.88
CA ILE A 93 4.46 12.86 -20.70
C ILE A 93 3.49 11.88 -20.04
N ASP A 94 2.22 11.96 -20.41
CA ASP A 94 1.16 11.13 -19.87
C ASP A 94 1.27 9.68 -20.36
N ILE A 95 2.02 8.86 -19.61
CA ILE A 95 2.14 7.41 -19.79
C ILE A 95 1.54 6.73 -18.55
N PRO A 96 0.63 5.75 -18.71
CA PRO A 96 0.11 4.98 -17.60
C PRO A 96 1.24 4.36 -16.78
N GLN A 97 1.29 4.72 -15.50
CA GLN A 97 2.29 4.19 -14.59
C GLN A 97 1.98 2.74 -14.22
N SER A 98 3.03 1.96 -14.04
CA SER A 98 2.95 0.60 -13.52
C SER A 98 3.87 0.48 -12.31
N LEU A 99 3.55 -0.45 -11.43
CA LEU A 99 4.41 -0.82 -10.30
C LEU A 99 5.21 -2.06 -10.69
N ILE A 100 6.52 -1.91 -10.85
CA ILE A 100 7.39 -2.99 -11.33
C ILE A 100 8.03 -3.67 -10.12
N TYR A 101 7.83 -4.98 -9.99
CA TYR A 101 8.52 -5.77 -8.98
C TYR A 101 9.96 -6.07 -9.43
N ILE A 102 10.92 -5.87 -8.53
CA ILE A 102 12.34 -6.16 -8.74
C ILE A 102 12.84 -7.01 -7.57
N ALA A 103 13.36 -8.19 -7.88
CA ALA A 103 14.00 -9.06 -6.90
C ALA A 103 15.34 -8.45 -6.50
N ASN A 104 15.64 -8.42 -5.19
CA ASN A 104 16.93 -7.93 -4.74
C ASN A 104 18.05 -8.93 -5.08
N ASN A 105 19.05 -8.48 -5.84
CA ASN A 105 20.26 -9.24 -6.17
C ASN A 105 21.42 -9.00 -5.19
N GLY A 106 21.25 -8.10 -4.20
CA GLY A 106 22.27 -7.73 -3.23
C GLY A 106 23.29 -6.70 -3.72
N GLU A 107 23.21 -6.26 -4.98
CA GLU A 107 24.20 -5.34 -5.58
C GLU A 107 23.77 -3.87 -5.49
N GLY A 108 22.48 -3.61 -5.19
CA GLY A 108 21.94 -2.25 -5.16
C GLY A 108 21.86 -1.60 -6.54
N THR A 109 22.01 -2.39 -7.60
CA THR A 109 21.88 -1.96 -8.99
C THR A 109 20.98 -2.94 -9.73
N PHE A 110 20.05 -2.42 -10.52
CA PHE A 110 19.16 -3.24 -11.35
C PHE A 110 18.76 -2.51 -12.64
N LEU A 111 18.42 -3.30 -13.66
CA LEU A 111 17.99 -2.81 -14.96
C LEU A 111 16.47 -2.82 -15.06
N LEU A 112 15.89 -1.71 -15.51
CA LEU A 112 14.49 -1.64 -15.93
C LEU A 112 14.46 -1.67 -17.46
N GLU A 113 13.93 -2.75 -18.03
CA GLU A 113 13.80 -2.92 -19.48
C GLU A 113 12.42 -2.46 -20.00
N ASN A 114 12.35 -2.16 -21.30
CA ASN A 114 11.11 -1.77 -22.00
C ASN A 114 10.46 -0.49 -21.42
N VAL A 115 11.29 0.50 -21.07
CA VAL A 115 10.86 1.80 -20.56
C VAL A 115 11.17 2.90 -21.56
N HIS A 116 10.41 4.00 -21.50
CA HIS A 116 10.67 5.18 -22.33
C HIS A 116 11.71 6.09 -21.68
N SER A 117 12.98 5.64 -21.69
CA SER A 117 14.12 6.27 -20.98
C SER A 117 14.31 7.77 -21.24
N GLU A 118 13.90 8.24 -22.42
CA GLU A 118 13.96 9.62 -22.88
C GLU A 118 12.96 10.54 -22.17
N TYR A 119 11.84 9.98 -21.68
CA TYR A 119 10.76 10.72 -21.03
C TYR A 119 10.76 10.57 -19.51
N ILE A 120 11.70 9.84 -18.91
CA ILE A 120 11.75 9.65 -17.45
C ILE A 120 12.08 10.97 -16.78
N GLN A 121 11.19 11.42 -15.89
CA GLN A 121 11.39 12.53 -14.97
C GLN A 121 12.04 12.04 -13.67
N ASN A 122 11.55 10.94 -13.12
CA ASN A 122 11.95 10.42 -11.81
C ASN A 122 11.68 8.90 -11.70
N ILE A 123 12.44 8.22 -10.85
CA ILE A 123 12.25 6.80 -10.53
C ILE A 123 12.12 6.67 -9.02
N ASN A 124 10.97 6.19 -8.57
CA ASN A 124 10.71 5.95 -7.15
C ASN A 124 10.92 4.47 -6.87
N VAL A 125 11.72 4.17 -5.85
CA VAL A 125 11.98 2.80 -5.42
C VAL A 125 11.50 2.64 -3.99
N TYR A 126 10.71 1.61 -3.76
CA TYR A 126 10.16 1.24 -2.47
C TYR A 126 10.71 -0.12 -2.07
N GLY A 127 11.35 -0.21 -0.90
CA GLY A 127 11.99 -1.43 -0.42
C GLY A 127 11.18 -2.11 0.68
N ALA A 128 11.06 -3.44 0.59
CA ALA A 128 10.51 -4.27 1.65
C ALA A 128 11.61 -4.69 2.61
N LYS A 129 11.64 -4.17 3.84
CA LYS A 129 12.70 -4.48 4.79
C LYS A 129 12.69 -5.95 5.19
N VAL A 130 13.86 -6.58 5.20
CA VAL A 130 14.04 -7.98 5.59
C VAL A 130 13.52 -8.24 7.02
N VAL A 131 13.68 -7.26 7.92
CA VAL A 131 13.24 -7.37 9.32
C VAL A 131 11.72 -7.42 9.49
N ASP A 132 10.97 -6.92 8.51
CA ASP A 132 9.52 -6.79 8.58
C ASP A 132 8.79 -7.97 7.90
N ILE A 133 9.53 -8.88 7.25
CA ILE A 133 8.97 -10.01 6.49
C ILE A 133 9.10 -11.32 7.27
N ALA A 134 8.00 -12.07 7.35
CA ALA A 134 8.02 -13.45 7.82
C ALA A 134 8.80 -14.32 6.82
N ARG A 135 9.73 -15.16 7.32
CA ARG A 135 10.83 -15.83 6.60
C ARG A 135 10.53 -16.60 5.30
N GLU A 136 9.28 -16.75 4.87
CA GLU A 136 8.91 -17.43 3.62
C GLU A 136 7.79 -16.67 2.92
N GLN A 137 8.14 -15.54 2.30
CA GLN A 137 7.26 -14.88 1.36
C GLN A 137 7.35 -15.57 0.00
N VAL A 138 6.22 -16.07 -0.50
CA VAL A 138 6.12 -16.61 -1.86
C VAL A 138 5.37 -15.60 -2.72
N LEU A 139 6.09 -14.95 -3.64
CA LEU A 139 5.49 -14.03 -4.60
C LEU A 139 4.93 -14.80 -5.81
N PRO A 140 3.72 -14.46 -6.30
CA PRO A 140 3.11 -15.15 -7.43
C PRO A 140 3.62 -14.64 -8.80
N TYR A 141 4.64 -13.80 -8.82
CA TYR A 141 5.24 -13.20 -10.01
C TYR A 141 6.78 -13.14 -9.87
N GLY A 142 7.47 -13.08 -11.01
CA GLY A 142 8.93 -13.02 -11.08
C GLY A 142 9.48 -11.60 -11.27
N ASN A 143 10.81 -11.47 -11.24
CA ASN A 143 11.53 -10.22 -11.46
C ASN A 143 11.09 -9.50 -12.75
N GLY A 144 10.86 -8.19 -12.68
CA GLY A 144 10.42 -7.36 -13.80
C GLY A 144 8.91 -7.39 -14.05
N TYR A 145 8.12 -8.09 -13.23
CA TYR A 145 6.67 -8.12 -13.41
C TYR A 145 6.03 -6.74 -13.16
N ALA A 146 5.29 -6.23 -14.13
CA ALA A 146 4.58 -4.96 -14.04
C ALA A 146 3.14 -5.18 -13.54
N LEU A 147 2.85 -4.72 -12.32
CA LEU A 147 1.50 -4.65 -11.79
C LEU A 147 0.76 -3.48 -12.47
N SER A 148 -0.45 -3.76 -12.94
CA SER A 148 -1.24 -2.81 -13.74
C SER A 148 -1.86 -1.73 -12.86
N SER A 149 -1.91 -0.49 -13.35
CA SER A 149 -2.69 0.56 -12.70
C SER A 149 -4.17 0.18 -12.60
N ILE A 150 -4.76 0.44 -11.44
CA ILE A 150 -6.17 0.28 -11.15
C ILE A 150 -6.79 1.69 -11.05
N PRO A 151 -7.79 2.01 -11.89
CA PRO A 151 -8.42 3.33 -11.87
C PRO A 151 -9.05 3.66 -10.51
N VAL A 152 -8.67 4.81 -9.95
CA VAL A 152 -9.29 5.41 -8.77
C VAL A 152 -10.35 6.40 -9.26
N LEU A 153 -11.61 6.19 -8.88
CA LEU A 153 -12.72 7.08 -9.24
C LEU A 153 -12.76 8.33 -8.37
N GLY A 154 -12.20 8.22 -7.16
CA GLY A 154 -12.04 9.32 -6.23
C GLY A 154 -11.57 8.80 -4.88
N TRP A 155 -11.22 9.73 -3.99
CA TRP A 155 -10.93 9.43 -2.60
C TRP A 155 -11.35 10.61 -1.73
N LYS A 156 -11.59 10.34 -0.45
CA LYS A 156 -11.84 11.37 0.56
C LYS A 156 -11.16 10.96 1.86
N THR A 157 -10.92 11.93 2.72
CA THR A 157 -10.28 11.70 4.02
C THR A 157 -11.28 11.94 5.14
N GLU A 158 -11.33 11.04 6.11
CA GLU A 158 -12.12 11.20 7.33
C GLU A 158 -11.25 10.87 8.54
N LYS A 159 -11.03 11.85 9.43
CA LYS A 159 -10.10 11.73 10.56
C LYS A 159 -8.71 11.27 10.10
N GLU A 160 -8.28 10.07 10.50
CA GLU A 160 -6.99 9.49 10.13
C GLU A 160 -7.07 8.56 8.91
N ASP A 161 -8.27 8.36 8.38
CA ASP A 161 -8.57 7.34 7.38
C ASP A 161 -8.71 7.94 5.98
N ILE A 162 -8.39 7.14 4.97
CA ILE A 162 -8.58 7.46 3.56
C ILE A 162 -9.62 6.49 3.00
N HIS A 163 -10.74 7.01 2.54
CA HIS A 163 -11.76 6.27 1.81
C HIS A 163 -11.45 6.35 0.32
N VAL A 164 -11.33 5.20 -0.32
CA VAL A 164 -10.94 5.07 -1.73
C VAL A 164 -12.09 4.45 -2.52
N TYR A 165 -12.47 5.12 -3.61
CA TYR A 165 -13.53 4.68 -4.52
C TYR A 165 -12.93 4.15 -5.82
N HIS A 166 -13.35 2.97 -6.24
CA HIS A 166 -12.88 2.33 -7.48
C HIS A 166 -13.99 1.48 -8.11
N ASN A 167 -13.84 1.12 -9.38
CA ASN A 167 -14.73 0.13 -10.00
C ASN A 167 -14.53 -1.24 -9.33
N SER A 168 -15.60 -2.04 -9.23
CA SER A 168 -15.51 -3.42 -8.73
C SER A 168 -14.33 -4.16 -9.37
N LEU A 169 -13.42 -4.65 -8.52
CA LEU A 169 -12.21 -5.31 -9.00
C LEU A 169 -12.58 -6.65 -9.66
N PRO A 170 -12.17 -6.86 -10.92
CA PRO A 170 -12.40 -8.14 -11.57
C PRO A 170 -11.83 -9.31 -10.78
N TYR A 171 -12.41 -10.51 -10.93
CA TYR A 171 -11.99 -11.70 -10.19
C TYR A 171 -10.51 -12.09 -10.40
N TYR A 172 -9.93 -11.69 -11.54
CA TYR A 172 -8.54 -11.91 -11.91
C TYR A 172 -7.54 -10.96 -11.22
N VAL A 173 -8.02 -9.86 -10.61
CA VAL A 173 -7.20 -9.06 -9.70
C VAL A 173 -7.09 -9.82 -8.39
N LYS A 174 -5.88 -10.22 -8.00
CA LYS A 174 -5.66 -11.05 -6.80
C LYS A 174 -5.37 -10.21 -5.56
N PHE A 175 -4.66 -9.10 -5.69
CA PHE A 175 -4.42 -8.11 -4.65
C PHE A 175 -3.92 -6.81 -5.27
N ILE A 176 -3.90 -5.75 -4.46
CA ILE A 176 -3.46 -4.41 -4.87
C ILE A 176 -2.47 -3.80 -3.87
N PHE A 177 -1.73 -2.83 -4.38
CA PHE A 177 -0.89 -1.91 -3.63
C PHE A 177 -1.43 -0.49 -3.82
N GLY A 178 -1.25 0.36 -2.80
CA GLY A 178 -1.51 1.78 -2.87
C GLY A 178 -0.21 2.58 -2.78
N GLU A 179 0.07 3.41 -3.77
CA GLU A 179 1.10 4.44 -3.70
C GLU A 179 0.45 5.74 -3.21
N LEU A 180 0.86 6.19 -2.03
CA LEU A 180 0.32 7.33 -1.31
C LEU A 180 1.35 8.46 -1.34
N ASN A 181 1.05 9.54 -2.05
CA ASN A 181 1.85 10.77 -1.99
C ASN A 181 1.29 11.64 -0.88
N THR A 182 2.13 11.99 0.11
CA THR A 182 1.69 12.77 1.28
C THR A 182 2.60 13.96 1.52
N LYS A 183 2.16 14.89 2.37
CA LYS A 183 2.98 16.05 2.77
C LYS A 183 4.24 15.65 3.54
N LEU A 184 4.26 14.47 4.17
CA LEU A 184 5.38 13.99 4.98
C LEU A 184 6.25 12.94 4.27
N GLY A 185 5.89 12.54 3.06
CA GLY A 185 6.63 11.58 2.26
C GLY A 185 5.71 10.66 1.45
N ASP A 186 6.32 9.80 0.63
CA ASP A 186 5.57 8.84 -0.18
C ASP A 186 5.68 7.45 0.41
N TYR A 187 4.57 6.73 0.38
CA TYR A 187 4.45 5.39 0.93
C TYR A 187 3.89 4.45 -0.12
N LEU A 188 4.45 3.26 -0.22
CA LEU A 188 3.79 2.16 -0.90
C LEU A 188 3.24 1.23 0.18
N VAL A 189 1.99 0.82 0.03
CA VAL A 189 1.25 0.05 1.04
C VAL A 189 0.58 -1.15 0.39
N PHE A 190 0.74 -2.33 0.98
CA PHE A 190 -0.01 -3.51 0.56
C PHE A 190 -1.43 -3.49 1.11
N LEU A 191 -2.43 -3.64 0.23
CA LEU A 191 -3.84 -3.46 0.59
C LEU A 191 -4.68 -4.72 0.40
N ALA A 192 -4.04 -5.88 0.14
CA ALA A 192 -4.73 -7.13 -0.14
C ALA A 192 -5.76 -6.97 -1.29
N LYS A 193 -6.91 -7.64 -1.23
CA LYS A 193 -7.99 -7.49 -2.22
C LYS A 193 -9.22 -6.84 -1.57
N PRO A 194 -9.54 -5.57 -1.91
CA PRO A 194 -10.81 -4.95 -1.53
C PRO A 194 -12.02 -5.74 -2.06
N LYS A 195 -13.12 -5.73 -1.29
CA LYS A 195 -14.36 -6.45 -1.61
C LYS A 195 -15.47 -5.59 -2.19
N SER A 196 -15.46 -4.30 -1.88
CA SER A 196 -16.42 -3.34 -2.42
C SER A 196 -15.71 -2.42 -3.42
N ASP A 197 -16.50 -1.62 -4.11
CA ASP A 197 -16.14 -0.41 -4.82
C ASP A 197 -15.67 0.74 -3.91
N GLU A 198 -15.81 0.60 -2.59
CA GLU A 198 -15.22 1.45 -1.56
C GLU A 198 -14.38 0.62 -0.57
N PHE A 199 -13.22 1.14 -0.18
CA PHE A 199 -12.47 0.59 0.95
C PHE A 199 -11.71 1.68 1.70
N VAL A 200 -11.27 1.34 2.90
CA VAL A 200 -10.59 2.26 3.82
C VAL A 200 -9.12 1.86 3.97
N ILE A 201 -8.24 2.85 3.84
CA ILE A 201 -6.84 2.78 4.24
C ILE A 201 -6.72 3.58 5.55
N PRO A 202 -6.68 2.90 6.72
CA PRO A 202 -6.68 3.59 7.99
C PRO A 202 -5.33 4.22 8.30
N GLU A 203 -5.31 5.20 9.20
CA GLU A 203 -4.10 5.85 9.76
C GLU A 203 -3.22 6.69 8.82
N PHE A 204 -3.38 6.63 7.50
CA PHE A 204 -2.48 7.33 6.58
C PHE A 204 -2.83 8.80 6.35
N ASN A 205 -4.04 9.26 6.67
CA ASN A 205 -4.40 10.67 6.49
C ASN A 205 -3.64 11.61 7.46
N LYS A 206 -3.13 11.09 8.60
CA LYS A 206 -2.30 11.89 9.52
C LYS A 206 -1.01 12.43 8.87
N TYR A 207 -0.58 11.84 7.75
CA TYR A 207 0.55 12.31 6.95
C TYR A 207 0.17 13.36 5.89
N GLY A 208 -1.12 13.64 5.71
CA GLY A 208 -1.67 14.61 4.77
C GLY A 208 -1.59 14.13 3.33
N LEU A 209 -2.53 13.26 2.91
CA LEU A 209 -2.61 12.73 1.55
C LEU A 209 -2.78 13.84 0.51
N ILE A 210 -2.01 13.76 -0.58
CA ILE A 210 -2.03 14.67 -1.72
C ILE A 210 -2.52 13.91 -2.96
N ASP A 211 -2.05 12.70 -3.17
CA ASP A 211 -2.42 11.84 -4.31
C ASP A 211 -2.39 10.36 -3.91
N LEU A 212 -3.16 9.54 -4.63
CA LEU A 212 -3.30 8.11 -4.41
C LEU A 212 -3.42 7.37 -5.73
N LYS A 213 -2.55 6.38 -5.93
CA LYS A 213 -2.58 5.47 -7.07
C LYS A 213 -2.70 4.04 -6.58
N LEU A 214 -3.40 3.21 -7.35
CA LEU A 214 -3.56 1.78 -7.07
C LEU A 214 -2.91 0.94 -8.16
N TYR A 215 -2.28 -0.15 -7.76
CA TYR A 215 -1.64 -1.10 -8.67
C TYR A 215 -2.04 -2.53 -8.31
N GLY A 216 -2.50 -3.31 -9.29
CA GLY A 216 -3.03 -4.65 -9.09
C GLY A 216 -2.17 -5.74 -9.71
N TYR A 217 -1.99 -6.84 -8.96
CA TYR A 217 -1.53 -8.08 -9.56
C TYR A 217 -2.70 -8.76 -10.28
N VAL A 218 -2.57 -8.87 -11.60
CA VAL A 218 -3.52 -9.55 -12.48
C VAL A 218 -2.89 -10.84 -12.98
N THR A 219 -3.61 -11.95 -12.91
CA THR A 219 -3.17 -13.25 -13.45
C THR A 219 -3.19 -13.24 -14.99
N PRO A 220 -2.06 -13.55 -15.67
CA PRO A 220 -1.95 -13.44 -17.13
C PRO A 220 -2.96 -14.30 -17.92
N LEU A 221 -3.27 -15.50 -17.42
CA LEU A 221 -4.22 -16.40 -18.08
C LEU A 221 -5.64 -15.82 -18.11
N GLU A 222 -6.06 -15.08 -17.07
CA GLU A 222 -7.46 -14.66 -16.91
C GLU A 222 -7.75 -13.28 -17.55
N LYS A 223 -6.71 -12.46 -17.79
CA LYS A 223 -6.85 -11.16 -18.49
C LYS A 223 -7.23 -11.33 -19.96
N ASN A 224 -6.68 -12.35 -20.62
CA ASN A 224 -6.95 -12.63 -22.03
C ASN A 224 -8.38 -13.14 -22.27
N PHE A 225 -8.99 -13.83 -21.31
CA PHE A 225 -10.40 -14.28 -21.40
C PHE A 225 -11.43 -13.19 -21.07
N ALA A 226 -11.02 -12.10 -20.41
CA ALA A 226 -11.92 -10.99 -20.08
C ALA A 226 -11.94 -9.88 -21.15
N SER A 227 -11.09 -10.00 -22.18
CA SER A 227 -10.99 -9.05 -23.31
C SER A 227 -11.58 -9.59 -24.61
N GLU A 228 -12.17 -10.80 -24.57
CA GLU A 228 -13.08 -11.35 -25.58
C GLU A 228 -14.54 -11.11 -25.16
#